data_AF-A0A2D6P255-F1
#
_entry.id   AF-A0A2D6P255-F1
#
_cell.length_a   1.000
_cell.length_b   1.000
_cell.length_c   1.000
_cell.angle_alpha   90.00
_cell.angle_beta   90.00
_cell.angle_gamma   90.00
#
_symmetry.space_group_name_H-M   'P 1'
#
loop_
_entity.id
_entity.type
_entity.pdbx_description
1 polymer ?
#
loop_
_entity_poly.entity_id
_entity_poly.type
_entity_poly.pdbx_seq_one_letter_code
_entity_poly.pdbx_strand_id
1 'polypeptide(L)'
;MYVKLNNNLDFSLSDIKRKITLPNRLTPELAELAGVIVGDGHIYYQGKCGRSVINRVYISGHLYEDNKYYKEHINNIFHKTFNLNLLFSHQRENEMFVKVHSKAITHFFKEVGVKTGRKSDHNYIPKKILMSNDKIKRRFLRGIFDTEASMCFKRDHNRIYRRPVISIVMKSRKISYQIYNLIRYFNIPIYIYKENPLDKRSNKRTTRYRMEIWNKVNLFKFLKIIGFKNPKHLTKIEIWRKFGFYPPYLFLLERNKILQGKINPVKYYKFI
;
A
#
# COMPACT_ATOMS: atom_id res chain seq x y z
N MET A 1 9.20 17.96 -15.34
CA MET A 1 10.57 17.85 -14.78
C MET A 1 10.80 16.48 -14.19
N TYR A 2 11.96 15.87 -14.46
CA TYR A 2 12.43 14.64 -13.81
C TYR A 2 13.11 15.01 -12.50
N VAL A 3 12.86 14.23 -11.43
CA VAL A 3 13.52 14.45 -10.14
C VAL A 3 14.79 13.60 -10.11
N LYS A 4 15.96 14.26 -10.16
CA LYS A 4 17.27 13.60 -10.00
C LYS A 4 17.42 13.13 -8.54
N LEU A 5 17.97 11.94 -8.36
CA LEU A 5 18.28 11.36 -7.05
C LEU A 5 19.78 11.23 -6.91
N ASN A 6 20.28 11.43 -5.69
CA ASN A 6 21.67 11.13 -5.39
C ASN A 6 21.85 9.60 -5.29
N ASN A 7 22.57 9.03 -6.24
CA ASN A 7 22.96 7.62 -6.28
C ASN A 7 24.42 7.39 -5.85
N ASN A 8 25.18 8.46 -5.55
CA ASN A 8 26.52 8.38 -4.96
C ASN A 8 26.38 8.19 -3.45
N LEU A 9 25.89 7.02 -3.06
CA LEU A 9 25.73 6.60 -1.67
C LEU A 9 26.68 5.47 -1.36
N ASP A 10 27.12 5.36 -0.12
CA ASP A 10 28.01 4.28 0.31
C ASP A 10 27.34 2.91 0.18
N PHE A 11 28.08 1.97 -0.41
CA PHE A 11 27.74 0.55 -0.43
C PHE A 11 28.48 -0.18 0.69
N SER A 12 27.81 -1.12 1.35
CA SER A 12 28.50 -2.09 2.21
C SER A 12 29.12 -3.21 1.35
N LEU A 13 30.06 -3.96 1.92
CA LEU A 13 30.63 -5.15 1.26
C LEU A 13 29.55 -6.15 0.79
N SER A 14 28.49 -6.32 1.60
CA SER A 14 27.34 -7.15 1.23
C SER A 14 26.57 -6.58 0.04
N ASP A 15 26.39 -5.25 -0.01
CA ASP A 15 25.72 -4.60 -1.14
C ASP A 15 26.51 -4.79 -2.45
N ILE A 16 27.85 -4.68 -2.39
CA ILE A 16 28.75 -4.93 -3.52
C ILE A 16 28.69 -6.41 -3.95
N LYS A 17 28.79 -7.35 -3.01
CA LYS A 17 28.73 -8.80 -3.29
C LYS A 17 27.42 -9.20 -3.97
N ARG A 18 26.31 -8.57 -3.57
CA ARG A 18 24.98 -8.80 -4.18
C ARG A 18 24.73 -7.97 -5.45
N LYS A 19 25.70 -7.17 -5.89
CA LYS A 19 25.61 -6.31 -7.09
C LYS A 19 24.38 -5.40 -7.08
N ILE A 20 24.11 -4.75 -5.93
CA ILE A 20 22.99 -3.82 -5.81
C ILE A 20 23.20 -2.63 -6.74
N THR A 21 22.13 -2.19 -7.40
CA THR A 21 22.09 -0.96 -8.19
C THR A 21 21.25 0.11 -7.52
N LEU A 22 21.55 1.39 -7.74
CA LEU A 22 20.71 2.51 -7.29
C LEU A 22 20.32 3.40 -8.48
N PRO A 23 19.03 3.68 -8.69
CA PRO A 23 18.61 4.54 -9.79
C PRO A 23 18.95 6.01 -9.51
N ASN A 24 19.29 6.76 -10.55
CA ASN A 24 19.63 8.19 -10.47
C ASN A 24 18.43 9.14 -10.68
N ARG A 25 17.24 8.59 -10.87
CA ARG A 25 16.00 9.33 -11.15
C ARG A 25 14.83 8.70 -10.38
N LEU A 26 13.91 9.55 -9.94
CA LEU A 26 12.65 9.11 -9.37
C LEU A 26 11.73 8.59 -10.47
N THR A 27 11.70 7.27 -10.64
CA THR A 27 10.80 6.62 -11.60
C THR A 27 9.42 6.40 -10.98
N PRO A 28 8.36 6.24 -11.79
CA PRO A 28 7.04 5.92 -11.28
C PRO A 28 6.99 4.56 -10.54
N GLU A 29 7.83 3.61 -10.92
CA GLU A 29 7.99 2.31 -10.25
C GLU A 29 8.63 2.47 -8.87
N LEU A 30 9.67 3.29 -8.76
CA LEU A 30 10.29 3.62 -7.47
C LEU A 30 9.31 4.38 -6.56
N ALA A 31 8.48 5.25 -7.14
CA ALA A 31 7.44 5.97 -6.42
C ALA A 31 6.41 4.99 -5.82
N GLU A 32 6.00 3.97 -6.57
CA GLU A 32 5.12 2.91 -6.06
C GLU A 32 5.76 2.14 -4.91
N LEU A 33 7.04 1.75 -5.02
CA LEU A 33 7.77 1.12 -3.91
C LEU A 33 7.82 2.03 -2.66
N ALA A 34 8.07 3.33 -2.85
CA ALA A 34 8.06 4.27 -1.75
C ALA A 34 6.67 4.36 -1.08
N GLY A 35 5.59 4.31 -1.87
CA GLY A 35 4.21 4.26 -1.37
C GLY A 35 3.93 2.99 -0.55
N VAL A 36 4.36 1.83 -1.06
CA VAL A 36 4.26 0.55 -0.34
C VAL A 36 5.03 0.58 0.97
N ILE A 37 6.26 1.11 0.96
CA ILE A 37 7.05 1.23 2.19
C ILE A 37 6.39 2.20 3.16
N VAL A 38 5.77 3.27 2.69
CA VAL A 38 5.07 4.24 3.56
C VAL A 38 3.90 3.60 4.31
N GLY A 39 3.18 2.67 3.69
CA GLY A 39 2.11 1.90 4.32
C GLY A 39 2.64 0.70 5.12
N ASP A 40 2.87 -0.42 4.43
CA ASP A 40 3.21 -1.72 5.03
C ASP A 40 4.69 -1.88 5.43
N GLY A 41 5.53 -0.86 5.17
CA GLY A 41 6.96 -0.94 5.38
C GLY A 41 7.51 -0.21 6.61
N HIS A 42 8.74 -0.55 6.97
CA HIS A 42 9.53 0.15 7.98
C HIS A 42 11.00 0.22 7.57
N ILE A 43 11.62 1.40 7.70
CA ILE A 43 13.05 1.60 7.44
C ILE A 43 13.77 1.74 8.77
N TYR A 44 14.60 0.76 9.09
CA TYR A 44 15.59 0.82 10.17
C TYR A 44 16.86 1.42 9.59
N TYR A 45 17.07 2.71 9.85
CA TYR A 45 18.26 3.44 9.39
C TYR A 45 19.21 3.62 10.57
N GLN A 46 20.45 3.15 10.41
CA GLN A 46 21.50 3.21 11.45
C GLN A 46 21.03 2.74 12.84
N GLY A 47 20.21 1.69 12.91
CA GLY A 47 19.74 1.14 14.19
C GLY A 47 20.87 0.40 14.90
N LYS A 48 21.01 0.55 16.22
CA LYS A 48 22.03 -0.18 16.99
C LYS A 48 21.49 -1.55 17.42
N CYS A 49 22.30 -2.59 17.28
CA CYS A 49 22.08 -3.91 17.88
C CYS A 49 23.42 -4.40 18.44
N GLY A 50 23.57 -4.27 19.77
CA GLY A 50 24.89 -4.38 20.40
C GLY A 50 25.88 -3.39 19.80
N ARG A 51 27.03 -3.89 19.35
CA ARG A 51 28.07 -3.11 18.68
C ARG A 51 27.84 -2.90 17.17
N SER A 52 26.80 -3.51 16.60
CA SER A 52 26.54 -3.47 15.16
C SER A 52 25.51 -2.40 14.77
N VAL A 53 25.71 -1.82 13.58
CA VAL A 53 24.76 -0.90 12.94
C VAL A 53 23.93 -1.66 11.91
N ILE A 54 22.61 -1.64 12.07
CA ILE A 54 21.64 -2.30 11.21
C ILE A 54 21.00 -1.28 10.27
N ASN A 55 21.08 -1.57 8.97
CA ASN A 55 20.31 -0.92 7.92
C ASN A 55 19.37 -1.93 7.27
N ARG A 56 18.07 -1.73 7.44
CA ARG A 56 17.07 -2.70 6.98
C ARG A 56 15.78 -2.05 6.52
N VAL A 57 15.31 -2.44 5.35
CA VAL A 57 13.92 -2.24 4.93
C VAL A 57 13.13 -3.50 5.29
N TYR A 58 12.03 -3.31 6.01
CA TYR A 58 11.07 -4.35 6.35
C TYR A 58 9.75 -4.05 5.63
N ILE A 59 9.10 -5.06 5.06
CA ILE A 59 7.74 -4.97 4.51
C ILE A 59 6.99 -6.20 5.00
N SER A 60 5.76 -6.04 5.49
CA SER A 60 4.88 -7.15 5.86
C SER A 60 3.53 -7.05 5.17
N GLY A 61 2.79 -8.16 5.15
CA GLY A 61 1.47 -8.22 4.55
C GLY A 61 0.73 -9.47 4.97
N HIS A 62 -0.54 -9.57 4.58
CA HIS A 62 -1.35 -10.75 4.86
C HIS A 62 -1.02 -11.88 3.87
N LEU A 63 -0.68 -13.06 4.41
CA LEU A 63 -0.22 -14.22 3.64
C LEU A 63 -1.19 -14.63 2.52
N TYR A 64 -2.50 -14.59 2.76
CA TYR A 64 -3.46 -15.05 1.75
C TYR A 64 -4.02 -13.94 0.85
N GLU A 65 -3.90 -12.68 1.26
CA GLU A 65 -4.51 -11.56 0.52
C GLU A 65 -3.47 -10.80 -0.30
N ASP A 66 -2.25 -10.64 0.22
CA ASP A 66 -1.21 -9.79 -0.35
C ASP A 66 -0.07 -10.57 -1.01
N ASN A 67 0.05 -11.89 -0.78
CA ASN A 67 1.18 -12.68 -1.26
C ASN A 67 1.40 -12.62 -2.77
N LYS A 68 0.33 -12.71 -3.56
CA LYS A 68 0.42 -12.57 -5.01
C LYS A 68 0.93 -11.19 -5.41
N TYR A 69 0.40 -10.13 -4.79
CA TYR A 69 0.83 -8.75 -5.04
C TYR A 69 2.32 -8.56 -4.72
N TYR A 70 2.76 -9.04 -3.56
CA TYR A 70 4.13 -8.87 -3.11
C TYR A 70 5.14 -9.70 -3.92
N LYS A 71 4.86 -10.98 -4.14
CA LYS A 71 5.78 -11.89 -4.85
C LYS A 71 5.86 -11.65 -6.36
N GLU A 72 4.77 -11.24 -7.01
CA GLU A 72 4.75 -11.07 -8.46
C GLU A 72 4.99 -9.63 -8.88
N HIS A 73 4.34 -8.65 -8.23
CA HIS A 73 4.40 -7.25 -8.65
C HIS A 73 5.52 -6.48 -7.95
N ILE A 74 5.53 -6.47 -6.62
CA ILE A 74 6.53 -5.71 -5.85
C ILE A 74 7.93 -6.29 -6.00
N ASN A 75 8.08 -7.61 -5.97
CA ASN A 75 9.36 -8.27 -6.21
C ASN A 75 9.94 -7.92 -7.59
N ASN A 76 9.12 -7.92 -8.64
CA ASN A 76 9.54 -7.55 -10.00
C ASN A 76 10.01 -6.09 -10.08
N ILE A 77 9.29 -5.16 -9.43
CA ILE A 77 9.73 -3.77 -9.37
C ILE A 77 11.05 -3.66 -8.59
N PHE A 78 11.18 -4.36 -7.46
CA PHE A 78 12.37 -4.35 -6.63
C PHE A 78 13.60 -4.88 -7.38
N HIS A 79 13.44 -6.00 -8.09
CA HIS A 79 14.49 -6.58 -8.94
C HIS A 79 14.94 -5.61 -10.01
N LYS A 80 14.01 -5.01 -10.76
CA LYS A 80 14.34 -4.02 -11.81
C LYS A 80 15.01 -2.76 -11.29
N THR A 81 14.68 -2.36 -10.05
CA THR A 81 15.18 -1.11 -9.45
C THR A 81 16.55 -1.28 -8.80
N PHE A 82 16.75 -2.38 -8.08
CA PHE A 82 17.90 -2.59 -7.19
C PHE A 82 18.76 -3.81 -7.54
N ASN A 83 18.41 -4.55 -8.59
CA ASN A 83 19.01 -5.83 -8.93
C ASN A 83 18.96 -6.82 -7.75
N LEU A 84 17.82 -6.87 -7.05
CA LEU A 84 17.62 -7.72 -5.89
C LEU A 84 16.25 -8.39 -5.90
N ASN A 85 16.22 -9.70 -5.72
CA ASN A 85 14.98 -10.44 -5.45
C ASN A 85 14.64 -10.44 -3.97
N LEU A 86 13.39 -10.15 -3.65
CA LEU A 86 12.81 -10.20 -2.32
C LEU A 86 12.49 -11.66 -1.95
N LEU A 87 13.08 -12.13 -0.86
CA LEU A 87 12.79 -13.43 -0.29
C LEU A 87 11.80 -13.25 0.86
N PHE A 88 10.53 -13.53 0.60
CA PHE A 88 9.47 -13.45 1.61
C PHE A 88 9.48 -14.68 2.50
N SER A 89 9.44 -14.45 3.81
CA SER A 89 9.32 -15.46 4.86
C SER A 89 7.97 -15.36 5.55
N HIS A 90 7.68 -16.35 6.39
CA HIS A 90 6.46 -16.44 7.19
C HIS A 90 6.83 -16.44 8.67
N GLN A 91 6.17 -15.61 9.48
CA GLN A 91 6.45 -15.54 10.93
C GLN A 91 5.32 -16.14 11.79
N ARG A 92 4.07 -16.05 11.30
CA ARG A 92 2.82 -16.43 11.97
C ARG A 92 1.84 -16.97 10.92
N GLU A 93 0.77 -17.66 11.33
CA GLU A 93 -0.18 -18.35 10.42
C GLU A 93 -0.65 -17.51 9.22
N ASN A 94 -0.80 -16.18 9.37
CA ASN A 94 -1.38 -15.31 8.34
C ASN A 94 -0.50 -14.11 7.95
N GLU A 95 0.75 -14.03 8.39
CA GLU A 95 1.65 -12.91 8.10
C GLU A 95 2.83 -13.36 7.24
N MET A 96 3.08 -12.64 6.15
CA MET A 96 4.31 -12.73 5.38
C MET A 96 5.13 -11.45 5.55
N PHE A 97 6.44 -11.58 5.44
CA PHE A 97 7.33 -10.43 5.53
C PHE A 97 8.60 -10.62 4.70
N VAL A 98 9.29 -9.52 4.42
CA VAL A 98 10.64 -9.52 3.87
C VAL A 98 11.52 -8.56 4.66
N LYS A 99 12.78 -8.96 4.85
CA LYS A 99 13.84 -8.17 5.50
C LYS A 99 14.96 -7.95 4.50
N VAL A 100 15.09 -6.73 3.98
CA VAL A 100 16.20 -6.36 3.10
C VAL A 100 17.27 -5.68 3.93
N HIS A 101 18.32 -6.44 4.26
CA HIS A 101 19.52 -5.93 4.92
C HIS A 101 20.44 -5.29 3.86
N SER A 102 20.41 -3.97 3.76
CA SER A 102 21.21 -3.21 2.78
C SER A 102 21.42 -1.78 3.26
N LYS A 103 22.69 -1.36 3.33
CA LYS A 103 23.07 0.02 3.67
C LYS A 103 22.64 0.93 2.51
N ALA A 104 23.03 0.57 1.29
CA ALA A 104 22.74 1.33 0.07
C ALA A 104 21.23 1.61 -0.09
N ILE A 105 20.38 0.58 -0.04
CA ILE A 105 18.93 0.73 -0.28
C ILE A 105 18.25 1.54 0.84
N THR A 106 18.69 1.35 2.09
CA THR A 106 18.13 2.08 3.24
C THR A 106 18.48 3.57 3.19
N HIS A 107 19.75 3.89 2.87
CA HIS A 107 20.18 5.26 2.63
C HIS A 107 19.45 5.87 1.44
N PHE A 108 19.22 5.09 0.39
CA PHE A 108 18.52 5.53 -0.80
C PHE A 108 17.06 5.90 -0.53
N PHE A 109 16.29 5.09 0.19
CA PHE A 109 14.92 5.49 0.54
C PHE A 109 14.85 6.69 1.49
N LYS A 110 15.85 6.87 2.36
CA LYS A 110 16.01 8.09 3.15
C LYS A 110 16.28 9.30 2.25
N GLU A 111 17.13 9.15 1.23
CA GLU A 111 17.41 10.17 0.21
C GLU A 111 16.14 10.57 -0.55
N VAL A 112 15.32 9.59 -0.96
CA VAL A 112 14.00 9.82 -1.58
C VAL A 112 13.07 10.63 -0.64
N GLY A 113 13.34 10.59 0.66
CA GLY A 113 12.63 11.33 1.70
C GLY A 113 11.58 10.50 2.43
N VAL A 114 11.64 9.16 2.33
CA VAL A 114 10.77 8.27 3.10
C VAL A 114 11.19 8.32 4.57
N LYS A 115 10.21 8.54 5.46
CA LYS A 115 10.46 8.62 6.89
C LYS A 115 11.04 7.31 7.43
N THR A 116 12.14 7.41 8.18
CA THR A 116 12.77 6.30 8.89
C THR A 116 12.24 6.18 10.32
N GLY A 117 12.36 4.98 10.92
CA GLY A 117 11.91 4.73 12.28
C GLY A 117 10.38 4.77 12.46
N ARG A 118 9.92 5.14 13.67
CA ARG A 118 8.50 5.14 14.03
C ARG A 118 7.69 6.13 13.19
N LYS A 119 6.67 5.62 12.50
CA LYS A 119 5.84 6.40 11.57
C LYS A 119 4.53 6.94 12.17
N SER A 120 4.02 6.37 13.25
CA SER A 120 2.65 6.54 13.77
C SER A 120 2.02 7.92 13.50
N ASP A 121 2.47 8.94 14.21
CA ASP A 121 1.77 10.23 14.27
C ASP A 121 2.37 11.27 13.31
N HIS A 122 3.58 10.99 12.81
CA HIS A 122 4.41 11.94 12.08
C HIS A 122 4.82 11.45 10.69
N ASN A 123 4.06 10.51 10.09
CA ASN A 123 4.27 10.07 8.72
C ASN A 123 3.95 11.20 7.72
N TYR A 124 4.53 11.15 6.53
CA TYR A 124 4.31 12.13 5.48
C TYR A 124 4.65 11.60 4.10
N ILE A 125 4.08 12.21 3.07
CA ILE A 125 4.50 12.02 1.68
C ILE A 125 5.82 12.81 1.47
N PRO A 126 6.87 12.17 0.92
CA PRO A 126 8.13 12.85 0.62
C PRO A 126 7.95 14.07 -0.29
N LYS A 127 8.67 15.18 -0.02
CA LYS A 127 8.60 16.41 -0.82
C LYS A 127 8.92 16.16 -2.30
N LYS A 128 9.93 15.32 -2.59
CA LYS A 128 10.30 14.90 -3.95
C LYS A 128 9.14 14.29 -4.72
N ILE A 129 8.22 13.60 -4.05
CA ILE A 129 7.03 13.01 -4.66
C ILE A 129 5.94 14.07 -4.84
N LEU A 130 5.71 14.93 -3.84
CA LEU A 130 4.72 16.02 -3.95
C LEU A 130 5.04 16.98 -5.10
N MET A 131 6.32 17.30 -5.30
CA MET A 131 6.81 18.21 -6.34
C MET A 131 7.05 17.53 -7.70
N SER A 132 6.82 16.23 -7.80
CA SER A 132 7.06 15.47 -9.03
C SER A 132 5.94 15.62 -10.06
N ASN A 133 6.10 15.02 -11.24
CA ASN A 133 5.02 14.93 -12.23
C ASN A 133 3.89 13.99 -11.78
N ASP A 134 2.77 14.06 -12.48
CA ASP A 134 1.56 13.32 -12.10
C ASP A 134 1.72 11.81 -12.21
N LYS A 135 2.54 11.32 -13.15
CA LYS A 135 2.79 9.87 -13.28
C LYS A 135 3.43 9.32 -11.99
N ILE A 136 4.38 10.04 -11.41
CA ILE A 136 5.03 9.68 -10.15
C ILE A 136 4.04 9.77 -8.99
N LYS A 137 3.31 10.89 -8.85
CA LYS A 137 2.29 11.06 -7.79
C LYS A 137 1.24 9.94 -7.82
N ARG A 138 0.70 9.60 -9.00
CA ARG A 138 -0.31 8.54 -9.16
C ARG A 138 0.22 7.17 -8.77
N ARG A 139 1.46 6.83 -9.16
CA ARG A 139 2.03 5.51 -8.84
C ARG A 139 2.43 5.41 -7.36
N PHE A 140 2.87 6.50 -6.73
CA PHE A 140 3.03 6.56 -5.27
C PHE A 140 1.71 6.36 -4.53
N LEU A 141 0.64 7.05 -4.96
CA LEU A 141 -0.69 6.86 -4.38
C LEU A 141 -1.16 5.41 -4.54
N ARG A 142 -0.97 4.79 -5.72
CA ARG A 142 -1.32 3.36 -5.87
C ARG A 142 -0.61 2.49 -4.84
N GLY A 143 0.69 2.69 -4.63
CA GLY A 143 1.44 1.96 -3.61
C GLY A 143 0.83 2.07 -2.22
N ILE A 144 0.44 3.29 -1.79
CA ILE A 144 -0.28 3.50 -0.51
C ILE A 144 -1.64 2.81 -0.51
N PHE A 145 -2.42 2.97 -1.58
CA PHE A 145 -3.79 2.45 -1.63
C PHE A 145 -3.82 0.91 -1.69
N ASP A 146 -2.85 0.27 -2.35
CA ASP A 146 -2.74 -1.19 -2.39
C ASP A 146 -2.34 -1.81 -1.04
N THR A 147 -1.71 -1.05 -0.15
CA THR A 147 -1.32 -1.49 1.20
C THR A 147 -2.36 -1.11 2.26
N GLU A 148 -2.75 0.17 2.31
CA GLU A 148 -3.50 0.76 3.43
C GLU A 148 -5.00 0.93 3.17
N ALA A 149 -5.43 0.97 1.90
CA ALA A 149 -6.85 1.12 1.61
C ALA A 149 -7.58 -0.22 1.69
N SER A 150 -8.90 -0.14 1.81
CA SER A 150 -9.80 -1.26 1.68
C SER A 150 -10.88 -0.93 0.67
N MET A 151 -11.09 -1.87 -0.26
CA MET A 151 -12.26 -1.85 -1.13
C MET A 151 -13.42 -2.50 -0.38
N CYS A 152 -14.41 -1.67 -0.05
CA CYS A 152 -15.59 -2.01 0.73
C CYS A 152 -16.87 -1.75 -0.08
N PHE A 153 -17.97 -2.32 0.38
CA PHE A 153 -19.29 -2.07 -0.19
C PHE A 153 -20.26 -1.80 0.97
N LYS A 154 -21.02 -0.72 0.91
CA LYS A 154 -22.07 -0.43 1.90
C LYS A 154 -23.36 -1.15 1.48
N ARG A 155 -24.09 -1.67 2.47
CA ARG A 155 -25.40 -2.31 2.27
C ARG A 155 -26.39 -1.31 1.66
N ASP A 156 -27.28 -1.73 0.78
CA ASP A 156 -28.48 -0.97 0.39
C ASP A 156 -29.64 -1.25 1.36
N HIS A 157 -30.84 -0.75 1.03
CA HIS A 157 -32.05 -0.98 1.83
C HIS A 157 -32.41 -2.47 1.92
N ASN A 158 -32.07 -3.27 0.91
CA ASN A 158 -32.26 -4.72 0.87
C ASN A 158 -31.14 -5.48 1.61
N ARG A 159 -30.28 -4.79 2.37
CA ARG A 159 -29.13 -5.36 3.08
C ARG A 159 -28.09 -6.02 2.15
N ILE A 160 -28.11 -5.72 0.86
CA ILE A 160 -27.16 -6.23 -0.14
C ILE A 160 -26.01 -5.24 -0.32
N TYR A 161 -24.77 -5.74 -0.37
CA TYR A 161 -23.57 -4.88 -0.44
C TYR A 161 -23.33 -4.40 -1.88
N ARG A 162 -24.03 -3.34 -2.28
CA ARG A 162 -23.99 -2.80 -3.65
C ARG A 162 -23.22 -1.49 -3.80
N ARG A 163 -23.03 -0.74 -2.72
CA ARG A 163 -22.53 0.65 -2.80
C ARG A 163 -21.01 0.70 -2.62
N PRO A 164 -20.19 0.82 -3.68
CA PRO A 164 -18.74 0.77 -3.57
C PRO A 164 -18.17 1.95 -2.77
N VAL A 165 -17.18 1.67 -1.93
CA VAL A 165 -16.42 2.65 -1.17
C VAL A 165 -14.97 2.20 -1.10
N ILE A 166 -14.05 3.08 -1.48
CA ILE A 166 -12.63 2.94 -1.14
C ILE A 166 -12.43 3.67 0.18
N SER A 167 -11.97 2.97 1.22
CA SER A 167 -11.76 3.53 2.56
C SER A 167 -10.30 3.33 2.96
N ILE A 168 -9.61 4.39 3.35
CA ILE A 168 -8.24 4.34 3.88
C ILE A 168 -8.21 5.02 5.24
N VAL A 169 -7.45 4.46 6.19
CA VAL A 169 -7.40 4.96 7.57
C VAL A 169 -5.96 5.13 8.01
N MET A 170 -5.59 6.32 8.45
CA MET A 170 -4.22 6.68 8.84
C MET A 170 -4.19 7.31 10.24
N LYS A 171 -3.14 7.06 11.03
CA LYS A 171 -2.96 7.72 12.34
C LYS A 171 -2.44 9.15 12.19
N SER A 172 -1.45 9.36 11.33
CA SER A 172 -0.84 10.68 11.15
C SER A 172 -1.77 11.65 10.42
N ARG A 173 -2.02 12.81 11.04
CA ARG A 173 -2.76 13.93 10.42
C ARG A 173 -2.09 14.39 9.13
N LYS A 174 -0.77 14.56 9.16
CA LYS A 174 -0.01 15.16 8.06
C LYS A 174 -0.14 14.37 6.76
N ILE A 175 0.14 13.06 6.79
CA ILE A 175 0.00 12.22 5.59
C ILE A 175 -1.45 12.16 5.10
N SER A 176 -2.43 12.14 6.02
CA SER A 176 -3.85 12.08 5.67
C SER A 176 -4.29 13.28 4.85
N TYR A 177 -3.95 14.50 5.30
CA TYR A 177 -4.26 15.71 4.54
C TYR A 177 -3.45 15.80 3.23
N GLN A 178 -2.22 15.28 3.19
CA GLN A 178 -1.44 15.20 1.95
C GLN A 178 -2.07 14.25 0.93
N ILE A 179 -2.57 13.08 1.36
CA ILE A 179 -3.31 12.15 0.51
C ILE A 179 -4.60 12.81 0.03
N TYR A 180 -5.39 13.39 0.94
CA TYR A 180 -6.62 14.11 0.61
C TYR A 180 -6.38 15.17 -0.48
N ASN A 181 -5.38 16.04 -0.29
CA ASN A 181 -5.06 17.09 -1.25
C ASN A 181 -4.62 16.53 -2.61
N LEU A 182 -3.79 15.47 -2.64
CA LEU A 182 -3.38 14.85 -3.90
C LEU A 182 -4.54 14.17 -4.63
N ILE A 183 -5.47 13.54 -3.92
CA ILE A 183 -6.65 12.93 -4.54
C ILE A 183 -7.58 14.01 -5.11
N ARG A 184 -7.77 15.11 -4.38
CA ARG A 184 -8.53 16.28 -4.86
C ARG A 184 -7.88 16.96 -6.06
N TYR A 185 -6.55 17.05 -6.07
CA TYR A 185 -5.77 17.54 -7.21
C TYR A 185 -6.06 16.75 -8.50
N PHE A 186 -6.33 15.44 -8.39
CA PHE A 186 -6.74 14.60 -9.53
C PHE A 186 -8.24 14.63 -9.84
N ASN A 187 -8.99 15.62 -9.31
CA ASN A 187 -10.43 15.77 -9.50
C ASN A 187 -11.25 14.53 -9.09
N ILE A 188 -10.78 13.81 -8.08
CA ILE A 188 -11.50 12.70 -7.46
C ILE A 188 -12.11 13.20 -6.14
N PRO A 189 -13.45 13.26 -6.02
CA PRO A 189 -14.09 13.55 -4.75
C PRO A 189 -13.72 12.52 -3.69
N ILE A 190 -13.25 13.02 -2.55
CA ILE A 190 -12.87 12.24 -1.37
C ILE A 190 -13.34 13.01 -0.14
N TYR A 191 -13.78 12.27 0.88
CA TYR A 191 -14.17 12.80 2.18
C TYR A 191 -13.11 12.43 3.21
N ILE A 192 -12.94 13.25 4.25
CA ILE A 192 -12.05 12.98 5.37
C ILE A 192 -12.80 13.17 6.69
N TYR A 193 -12.63 12.24 7.61
CA TYR A 193 -13.26 12.21 8.92
C TYR A 193 -12.20 11.98 9.99
N LYS A 194 -12.29 12.70 11.11
CA LYS A 194 -11.51 12.44 12.31
C LYS A 194 -12.29 11.47 13.20
N GLU A 195 -11.69 10.35 13.54
CA GLU A 195 -12.28 9.33 14.41
C GLU A 195 -11.42 9.14 15.68
N ASN A 196 -12.06 8.85 16.80
CA ASN A 196 -11.39 8.51 18.08
C ASN A 196 -11.92 7.18 18.65
N PRO A 197 -11.76 6.05 17.90
CA PRO A 197 -12.22 4.75 18.36
C PRO A 197 -11.44 4.27 19.59
N LEU A 198 -12.09 3.43 20.39
CA LEU A 198 -11.42 2.62 21.40
C LEU A 198 -10.68 1.48 20.72
N ASP A 199 -9.35 1.42 20.87
CA ASP A 199 -8.57 0.25 20.48
C ASP A 199 -8.84 -0.87 21.50
N LYS A 200 -9.57 -1.89 21.09
CA LYS A 200 -9.93 -3.03 21.95
C LYS A 200 -8.72 -3.80 22.48
N ARG A 201 -7.57 -3.76 21.77
CA ARG A 201 -6.36 -4.51 22.18
C ARG A 201 -5.59 -3.77 23.27
N SER A 202 -5.51 -2.45 23.18
CA SER A 202 -4.75 -1.64 24.14
C SER A 202 -5.62 -0.90 25.15
N ASN A 203 -6.95 -1.01 25.05
CA ASN A 203 -7.95 -0.25 25.79
C ASN A 203 -7.70 1.28 25.80
N LYS A 204 -7.19 1.82 24.68
CA LYS A 204 -6.84 3.25 24.54
C LYS A 204 -7.55 3.85 23.34
N ARG A 205 -8.04 5.07 23.49
CA ARG A 205 -8.55 5.84 22.34
C ARG A 205 -7.38 6.36 21.54
N THR A 206 -7.40 6.09 20.24
CA THR A 206 -6.37 6.60 19.32
C THR A 206 -7.04 7.42 18.23
N THR A 207 -6.60 8.66 18.05
CA THR A 207 -7.05 9.48 16.92
C THR A 207 -6.58 8.88 15.61
N ARG A 208 -7.50 8.74 14.66
CA ARG A 208 -7.20 8.34 13.29
C ARG A 208 -8.04 9.15 12.30
N TYR A 209 -7.58 9.22 11.07
CA TYR A 209 -8.20 9.94 9.98
C TYR A 209 -8.65 8.92 8.94
N ARG A 210 -9.97 8.82 8.76
CA ARG A 210 -10.56 8.01 7.69
C ARG A 210 -10.77 8.89 6.48
N MET A 211 -10.34 8.42 5.32
CA MET A 211 -10.69 9.05 4.06
C MET A 211 -11.46 8.06 3.19
N GLU A 212 -12.51 8.54 2.53
CA GLU A 212 -13.38 7.68 1.72
C GLU A 212 -13.71 8.27 0.36
N ILE A 213 -13.61 7.45 -0.69
CA ILE A 213 -14.11 7.74 -2.03
C ILE A 213 -15.40 6.94 -2.21
N TRP A 214 -16.52 7.64 -2.33
CA TRP A 214 -17.84 7.03 -2.39
C TRP A 214 -18.35 6.92 -3.81
N ASN A 215 -19.29 5.99 -4.02
CA ASN A 215 -20.08 5.80 -5.23
C ASN A 215 -19.32 5.26 -6.46
N LYS A 216 -20.09 4.75 -7.41
CA LYS A 216 -19.61 4.09 -8.64
C LYS A 216 -18.83 5.04 -9.54
N VAL A 217 -19.29 6.29 -9.69
CA VAL A 217 -18.67 7.28 -10.58
C VAL A 217 -17.25 7.60 -10.09
N ASN A 218 -17.08 7.88 -8.80
CA ASN A 218 -15.76 8.22 -8.27
C ASN A 218 -14.84 7.00 -8.17
N LEU A 219 -15.38 5.80 -7.93
CA LEU A 219 -14.60 4.56 -8.06
C LEU A 219 -13.98 4.44 -9.46
N PHE A 220 -14.76 4.67 -10.53
CA PHE A 220 -14.21 4.59 -11.88
C PHE A 220 -13.18 5.68 -12.17
N LYS A 221 -13.39 6.91 -11.69
CA LYS A 221 -12.36 7.97 -11.77
C LYS A 221 -11.06 7.53 -11.08
N PHE A 222 -11.16 6.98 -9.88
CA PHE A 222 -10.01 6.45 -9.15
C PHE A 222 -9.31 5.33 -9.93
N LEU A 223 -10.06 4.37 -10.47
CA LEU A 223 -9.50 3.24 -11.21
C LEU A 223 -8.77 3.67 -12.49
N LYS A 224 -9.30 4.68 -13.18
CA LYS A 224 -8.69 5.24 -14.39
C LYS A 224 -7.38 5.98 -14.10
N ILE A 225 -7.33 6.73 -13.00
CA ILE A 225 -6.21 7.63 -12.69
C ILE A 225 -5.12 6.92 -11.88
N ILE A 226 -5.50 6.27 -10.79
CA ILE A 226 -4.57 5.67 -9.82
C ILE A 226 -4.57 4.14 -9.98
N GLY A 227 -5.76 3.55 -9.91
CA GLY A 227 -5.95 2.11 -9.97
C GLY A 227 -5.41 1.36 -8.76
N PHE A 228 -5.73 0.07 -8.71
CA PHE A 228 -5.11 -0.89 -7.81
C PHE A 228 -4.25 -1.85 -8.62
N LYS A 229 -3.26 -2.45 -7.97
CA LYS A 229 -2.53 -3.59 -8.51
C LYS A 229 -2.59 -4.80 -7.59
N ASN A 230 -3.01 -4.62 -6.34
CA ASN A 230 -3.21 -5.71 -5.40
C ASN A 230 -4.49 -6.50 -5.75
N PRO A 231 -4.40 -7.82 -6.01
CA PRO A 231 -5.55 -8.67 -6.32
C PRO A 231 -6.65 -8.63 -5.26
N LYS A 232 -6.33 -8.33 -3.99
CA LYS A 232 -7.34 -8.22 -2.93
C LYS A 232 -8.39 -7.13 -3.20
N HIS A 233 -8.02 -6.08 -3.93
CA HIS A 233 -8.96 -5.03 -4.33
C HIS A 233 -9.60 -5.34 -5.67
N LEU A 234 -8.80 -5.77 -6.65
CA LEU A 234 -9.26 -6.02 -8.00
C LEU A 234 -10.36 -7.08 -8.07
N THR A 235 -10.16 -8.21 -7.37
CA THR A 235 -11.16 -9.30 -7.35
C THR A 235 -12.49 -8.88 -6.72
N LYS A 236 -12.46 -8.02 -5.69
CA LYS A 236 -13.68 -7.47 -5.08
C LYS A 236 -14.47 -6.59 -6.06
N ILE A 237 -13.75 -5.76 -6.81
CA ILE A 237 -14.34 -4.88 -7.83
C ILE A 237 -14.89 -5.71 -8.99
N GLU A 238 -14.18 -6.74 -9.41
CA GLU A 238 -14.59 -7.61 -10.51
C GLU A 238 -15.88 -8.38 -10.20
N ILE A 239 -15.97 -8.98 -9.00
CA ILE A 239 -17.20 -9.63 -8.52
C ILE A 239 -18.34 -8.62 -8.51
N TRP A 240 -18.13 -7.44 -7.93
CA TRP A 240 -19.17 -6.40 -7.89
C TRP A 240 -19.60 -5.93 -9.28
N ARG A 241 -18.67 -5.79 -10.24
CA ARG A 241 -18.99 -5.45 -11.63
C ARG A 241 -19.81 -6.54 -12.32
N LYS A 242 -19.50 -7.81 -12.06
CA LYS A 242 -20.15 -8.98 -12.68
C LYS A 242 -21.55 -9.23 -12.14
N PHE A 243 -21.75 -9.10 -10.83
CA PHE A 243 -23.00 -9.48 -10.16
C PHE A 243 -23.83 -8.30 -9.64
N GLY A 244 -23.29 -7.08 -9.68
CA GLY A 244 -23.92 -5.88 -9.11
C GLY A 244 -23.83 -5.77 -7.58
N PHE A 245 -23.22 -6.75 -6.91
CA PHE A 245 -23.02 -6.80 -5.46
C PHE A 245 -21.73 -7.55 -5.09
N TYR A 246 -21.29 -7.43 -3.84
CA TYR A 246 -20.12 -8.15 -3.34
C TYR A 246 -20.39 -8.80 -1.96
N PRO A 247 -20.33 -10.14 -1.84
CA PRO A 247 -20.44 -10.82 -0.55
C PRO A 247 -19.29 -10.45 0.41
N PRO A 248 -19.56 -10.03 1.66
CA PRO A 248 -18.52 -9.70 2.62
C PRO A 248 -17.78 -10.94 3.13
N TYR A 249 -16.65 -10.74 3.80
CA TYR A 249 -15.86 -11.77 4.51
C TYR A 249 -15.28 -12.91 3.66
N LEU A 250 -15.06 -12.67 2.36
CA LEU A 250 -14.39 -13.63 1.47
C LEU A 250 -12.87 -13.42 1.41
N PHE A 251 -12.10 -14.51 1.45
CA PHE A 251 -10.68 -14.53 1.11
C PHE A 251 -10.45 -14.58 -0.41
N LEU A 252 -9.22 -14.26 -0.85
CA LEU A 252 -8.83 -14.21 -2.26
C LEU A 252 -9.12 -15.53 -3.00
N LEU A 253 -8.90 -16.67 -2.35
CA LEU A 253 -9.21 -17.99 -2.93
C LEU A 253 -10.69 -18.16 -3.22
N GLU A 254 -11.58 -17.74 -2.32
CA GLU A 254 -13.03 -17.81 -2.52
C GLU A 254 -13.49 -16.84 -3.60
N ARG A 255 -12.92 -15.63 -3.62
CA ARG A 255 -13.19 -14.65 -4.67
C ARG A 255 -12.80 -15.20 -6.05
N ASN A 256 -11.66 -15.88 -6.16
CA ASN A 256 -11.24 -16.53 -7.39
C ASN A 256 -12.19 -17.66 -7.80
N LYS A 257 -12.67 -18.49 -6.85
CA LYS A 257 -13.68 -19.52 -7.12
C LYS A 257 -14.99 -18.94 -7.64
N ILE A 258 -15.45 -17.80 -7.11
CA ILE A 258 -16.62 -17.07 -7.62
C ILE A 258 -16.39 -16.60 -9.05
N LEU A 259 -15.23 -15.98 -9.32
CA LEU A 259 -14.91 -15.47 -10.66
C LEU A 259 -14.82 -16.60 -11.71
N GLN A 260 -14.33 -17.78 -11.30
CA GLN A 260 -14.30 -19.01 -12.09
C GLN A 260 -15.66 -19.71 -12.23
N GLY A 261 -16.74 -19.20 -11.62
CA GLY A 261 -18.07 -19.83 -11.66
C GLY A 261 -18.24 -21.05 -10.76
N LYS A 262 -17.22 -21.42 -9.96
CA LYS A 262 -17.27 -22.57 -9.04
C LYS A 262 -18.11 -22.33 -7.79
N ILE A 263 -18.40 -21.07 -7.48
CA ILE A 263 -19.25 -20.67 -6.34
C ILE A 263 -20.24 -19.61 -6.83
N ASN A 264 -21.53 -19.85 -6.61
CA ASN A 264 -22.55 -18.83 -6.81
C ASN A 264 -22.51 -17.81 -5.65
N PRO A 265 -22.20 -16.52 -5.89
CA PRO A 265 -22.10 -15.52 -4.83
C PRO A 265 -23.45 -15.17 -4.18
N VAL A 266 -24.56 -15.51 -4.84
CA VAL A 266 -25.94 -15.34 -4.33
C VAL A 266 -26.13 -16.11 -3.03
N LYS A 267 -25.47 -17.27 -2.85
CA LYS A 267 -25.59 -18.11 -1.64
C LYS A 267 -25.21 -17.41 -0.34
N TYR A 268 -24.41 -16.34 -0.40
CA TYR A 268 -23.98 -15.57 0.76
C TYR A 268 -25.00 -14.53 1.20
N TYR A 269 -26.04 -14.31 0.40
CA TYR A 269 -27.22 -13.55 0.77
C TYR A 269 -28.36 -14.53 1.00
N LYS A 270 -28.80 -14.67 2.24
CA LYS A 270 -30.08 -15.32 2.51
C LYS A 270 -31.15 -14.40 1.90
N PHE A 271 -31.78 -14.84 0.82
CA PHE A 271 -33.07 -14.29 0.43
C PHE A 271 -34.02 -14.75 1.53
N ILE A 272 -34.42 -13.81 2.40
CA ILE A 272 -35.57 -13.99 3.28
C ILE A 272 -36.79 -13.70 2.42
#